data_AF-A0A0E0MZR4-F1
#
_entry.id   AF-A0A0E0MZR4-F1
#
_cell.length_a   1.000
_cell.length_b   1.000
_cell.length_c   1.000
_cell.angle_alpha   90.00
_cell.angle_beta   90.00
_cell.angle_gamma   90.00
#
_symmetry.space_group_name_H-M   'P 1'
#
loop_
_entity.id
_entity.type
_entity.pdbx_description
1 polymer ?
#
loop_
_entity_poly.entity_id
_entity_poly.type
_entity_poly.pdbx_seq_one_letter_code
_entity_poly.pdbx_strand_id
1 'polypeptide(L)' 'MSGRETSDPFAPLLGGDDCVSIQTGCSNINIHNVNCGPGHGISIGGLGRDNTKACVSNVTVRDVNMFRTMTGVRIKTWQG' A
#
# COMPACT_ATOMS: atom_id res chain seq x y z
N MET A 1 -9.47 0.51 29.03
CA MET A 1 -8.41 1.35 28.41
C MET A 1 -7.07 0.91 28.97
N SER A 2 -6.31 0.12 28.22
CA SER A 2 -4.84 0.08 28.27
C SER A 2 -4.39 -0.83 27.13
N GLY A 3 -4.39 -0.30 25.91
CA GLY A 3 -3.60 -0.88 24.83
C GLY A 3 -2.24 -0.21 24.93
N ARG A 4 -1.20 -0.96 25.32
CA ARG A 4 0.17 -0.45 25.23
C ARG A 4 0.46 -0.17 23.76
N GLU A 5 0.69 1.08 23.42
CA GLU A 5 1.47 1.44 22.25
C GLU A 5 2.89 0.90 22.47
N THR A 6 3.16 -0.30 21.97
CA THR A 6 4.54 -0.78 21.86
C THR A 6 5.15 -0.12 20.63
N SER A 7 5.49 1.17 20.75
CA SER A 7 6.39 1.85 19.83
C SER A 7 7.81 1.37 20.11
N ASP A 8 8.08 0.09 19.86
CA ASP A 8 9.42 -0.46 19.98
C ASP A 8 10.28 0.14 18.85
N PRO A 9 11.36 0.90 19.16
CA PRO A 9 12.21 1.53 18.15
C PRO A 9 13.09 0.51 17.40
N PHE A 10 13.08 -0.75 17.82
CA PHE A 10 13.86 -1.85 17.23
C PHE A 10 13.00 -3.00 16.66
N ALA A 11 11.66 -2.85 16.59
CA ALA A 11 10.86 -3.77 15.79
C ALA A 11 11.43 -3.71 14.36
N PRO A 12 12.02 -4.77 13.82
CA PRO A 12 12.66 -4.67 12.53
C PRO A 12 11.55 -4.38 11.51
N LEU A 13 11.89 -3.73 10.40
CA LEU A 13 11.03 -3.56 9.22
C LEU A 13 10.74 -4.95 8.59
N LEU A 14 10.24 -5.90 9.39
CA LEU A 14 10.05 -7.30 9.04
C LEU A 14 8.80 -7.39 8.18
N GLY A 15 8.96 -7.14 6.88
CA GLY A 15 8.08 -7.66 5.84
C GLY A 15 6.59 -7.39 6.06
N GLY A 16 6.23 -6.22 6.59
CA GLY A 16 4.83 -5.81 6.64
C GLY A 16 4.34 -5.62 5.21
N ASP A 17 3.29 -6.35 4.83
CA ASP A 17 2.72 -6.30 3.48
C ASP A 17 2.12 -4.91 3.17
N ASP A 18 1.55 -4.77 1.97
CA ASP A 18 0.86 -3.55 1.56
C ASP A 18 -0.30 -3.25 2.53
N CYS A 19 -0.33 -2.04 3.06
CA CYS A 19 -1.42 -1.53 3.87
C CYS A 19 -2.71 -1.39 3.05
N VAL A 20 -2.58 -1.05 1.76
CA VAL A 20 -3.64 -1.20 0.76
C VAL A 20 -3.02 -1.72 -0.53
N SER A 21 -3.60 -2.77 -1.11
CA SER A 21 -3.17 -3.35 -2.39
C SER A 21 -4.27 -3.23 -3.43
N ILE A 22 -4.00 -2.52 -4.53
CA ILE A 22 -4.93 -2.30 -5.65
C ILE A 22 -4.48 -3.17 -6.82
N GLN A 23 -5.34 -4.07 -7.28
CA GLN A 23 -5.04 -5.04 -8.34
C GLN A 23 -5.69 -4.67 -9.67
N THR A 24 -5.32 -5.39 -10.72
CA THR A 24 -5.93 -5.23 -12.05
C THR A 24 -7.45 -5.39 -12.00
N GLY A 25 -8.17 -4.59 -12.78
CA GLY A 25 -9.63 -4.55 -12.83
C GLY A 25 -10.27 -3.56 -11.84
N CYS A 26 -9.51 -3.01 -10.91
CA CYS A 26 -9.99 -1.96 -10.01
C CYS A 26 -10.15 -0.61 -10.73
N SER A 27 -11.26 0.07 -10.46
CA SER A 27 -11.49 1.45 -10.92
C SER A 27 -12.26 2.27 -9.89
N ASN A 28 -12.16 3.60 -9.98
CA ASN A 28 -12.92 4.56 -9.16
C ASN A 28 -12.70 4.37 -7.64
N ILE A 29 -11.44 4.18 -7.26
CA ILE A 29 -11.03 4.00 -5.87
C ILE A 29 -10.75 5.36 -5.24
N ASN A 30 -11.30 5.61 -4.05
CA ASN A 30 -10.99 6.79 -3.24
C ASN A 30 -10.57 6.37 -1.83
N ILE A 31 -9.26 6.47 -1.55
CA ILE A 31 -8.67 6.18 -0.24
C ILE A 31 -8.45 7.50 0.48
N HIS A 32 -9.07 7.68 1.65
CA HIS A 32 -8.88 8.88 2.45
C HIS A 32 -8.97 8.65 3.95
N ASN A 33 -8.31 9.51 4.73
CA ASN A 33 -8.37 9.54 6.19
C ASN A 33 -7.85 8.23 6.84
N VAL A 34 -6.80 7.65 6.27
CA VAL A 34 -6.21 6.37 6.69
C VAL A 34 -4.91 6.60 7.46
N ASN A 35 -4.72 5.85 8.55
CA ASN A 35 -3.43 5.71 9.25
C ASN A 35 -2.77 4.42 8.77
N CYS A 36 -1.62 4.52 8.13
CA CYS A 36 -1.03 3.42 7.37
C CYS A 36 0.43 3.20 7.78
N GLY A 37 0.69 2.06 8.44
CA GLY A 37 2.01 1.77 9.00
C GLY A 37 2.00 0.78 10.17
N PRO A 38 3.15 0.14 10.49
CA PRO A 38 4.35 -0.05 9.66
C PRO A 38 4.12 -1.07 8.52
N GLY A 39 4.89 -1.02 7.43
CA GLY A 39 4.77 -1.97 6.30
C GLY A 39 5.19 -1.41 4.94
N HIS A 40 4.67 -1.95 3.84
CA HIS A 40 5.04 -1.50 2.49
C HIS A 40 4.39 -0.17 2.09
N GLY A 41 3.30 0.23 2.72
CA GLY A 41 2.49 1.40 2.32
C GLY A 41 1.37 1.01 1.35
N ILE A 42 0.96 1.94 0.49
CA ILE A 42 -0.11 1.71 -0.49
C ILE A 42 0.52 1.26 -1.81
N SER A 43 0.08 0.14 -2.35
CA SER A 43 0.60 -0.43 -3.58
C SER A 43 -0.49 -0.61 -4.63
N ILE A 44 -0.17 -0.27 -5.88
CA ILE A 44 -0.93 -0.66 -7.08
C ILE A 44 -0.13 -1.74 -7.81
N GLY A 45 -0.63 -2.99 -7.85
CA GLY A 45 0.00 -4.13 -8.51
C GLY A 45 0.43 -5.28 -7.60
N GLY A 46 1.09 -6.33 -8.10
CA GLY A 46 1.78 -6.46 -9.39
C GLY A 46 0.88 -6.56 -10.62
N LEU A 47 0.97 -5.58 -11.52
CA LEU A 47 0.18 -5.50 -12.74
C LEU A 47 0.90 -6.16 -13.91
N GLY A 48 0.14 -6.89 -14.73
CA GLY A 48 0.61 -7.42 -16.02
C GLY A 48 1.45 -8.70 -15.93
N ARG A 49 1.23 -9.50 -14.89
CA ARG A 49 1.89 -10.80 -14.75
C ARG A 49 1.63 -11.67 -15.99
N ASP A 50 2.61 -12.46 -16.40
CA ASP A 50 2.50 -13.38 -17.54
C ASP A 50 2.17 -12.66 -18.86
N ASN A 51 2.70 -11.45 -19.06
CA ASN A 51 2.46 -10.57 -20.22
C ASN A 51 0.98 -10.26 -20.46
N THR A 52 0.17 -10.30 -19.41
CA THR A 52 -1.26 -9.97 -19.51
C THR A 52 -1.49 -8.47 -19.50
N LYS A 53 -2.56 -8.03 -20.16
CA LYS A 53 -3.02 -6.65 -20.05
C LYS A 53 -3.59 -6.42 -18.65
N ALA A 54 -3.05 -5.44 -17.93
CA ALA A 54 -3.60 -5.00 -16.65
C ALA A 54 -4.09 -3.57 -16.73
N CYS A 55 -5.23 -3.29 -16.10
CA CYS A 55 -5.86 -1.97 -16.10
C CYS A 55 -6.27 -1.59 -14.67
N VAL A 56 -5.85 -0.41 -14.25
CA VAL A 56 -6.32 0.25 -13.03
C VAL A 56 -6.56 1.71 -13.39
N SER A 57 -7.69 2.28 -12.98
CA SER A 57 -8.04 3.64 -13.37
C SER A 57 -8.75 4.41 -12.25
N ASN A 58 -8.65 5.75 -12.30
CA ASN A 58 -9.35 6.65 -11.40
C ASN A 58 -9.15 6.30 -9.91
N VAL A 59 -7.88 6.32 -9.48
CA VAL A 59 -7.48 6.10 -8.08
C VAL A 59 -7.10 7.43 -7.46
N THR A 60 -7.78 7.80 -6.38
CA THR A 60 -7.46 8.97 -5.55
C THR A 60 -7.01 8.49 -4.18
N VAL A 61 -5.86 8.99 -3.73
CA VAL A 61 -5.35 8.78 -2.37
C VAL A 61 -5.09 10.15 -1.77
N ARG A 62 -5.73 10.49 -0.65
CA ARG A 62 -5.61 11.79 0.02
C ARG A 62 -5.73 11.66 1.53
N ASP A 63 -5.25 12.62 2.28
CA ASP A 63 -5.44 12.66 3.75
C ASP A 63 -4.99 11.36 4.44
N VAL A 64 -3.88 10.76 3.98
CA VAL A 64 -3.33 9.52 4.54
C VAL A 64 -2.11 9.87 5.39
N ASN A 65 -2.11 9.41 6.63
CA ASN A 65 -0.97 9.48 7.52
C ASN A 65 -0.14 8.20 7.37
N MET A 66 1.04 8.33 6.75
CA MET A 66 1.98 7.23 6.56
C MET A 66 3.04 7.25 7.66
N PHE A 67 3.19 6.16 8.41
CA PHE A 67 4.17 6.08 9.48
C PHE A 67 4.95 4.77 9.45
N ARG A 68 6.29 4.83 9.54
CA ARG A 68 7.16 3.63 9.54
C ARG A 68 6.88 2.68 8.35
N THR A 69 6.51 3.22 7.18
CA THR A 69 6.37 2.45 5.95
C THR A 69 7.65 2.51 5.11
N MET A 70 7.91 1.48 4.31
CA MET A 70 9.04 1.46 3.37
C MET A 70 8.80 2.40 2.19
N THR A 71 7.55 2.47 1.71
CA THR A 71 7.12 3.41 0.67
C THR A 71 5.84 4.12 1.07
N GLY A 72 5.60 5.30 0.51
CA GLY A 72 4.31 5.97 0.58
C GLY A 72 3.32 5.26 -0.33
N VAL A 73 3.32 5.67 -1.60
CA VAL A 73 2.57 5.01 -2.66
C VAL A 73 3.55 4.40 -3.66
N ARG A 74 3.31 3.17 -4.09
CA ARG A 74 4.14 2.45 -5.06
C ARG A 74 3.29 1.81 -6.15
N ILE A 75 3.77 1.86 -7.40
CA ILE A 75 3.18 1.12 -8.52
C ILE A 75 4.15 -0.01 -8.91
N LYS A 76 3.65 -1.24 -8.99
CA LYS A 76 4.41 -2.46 -9.30
C LYS A 76 3.88 -3.04 -10.63
N THR A 77 4.70 -3.06 -11.66
CA THR A 77 4.37 -3.69 -12.95
C THR A 77 5.40 -4.78 -13.26
N TRP A 78 4.98 -5.84 -13.96
CA TRP A 78 5.91 -6.78 -14.57
C TRP A 78 6.54 -6.17 -15.82
N GLN A 79 7.79 -6.53 -16.11
CA GLN A 79 8.40 -6.23 -17.41
C GLN A 79 7.61 -6.95 -18.52
N GLY A 80 7.41 -6.25 -19.64
CA GLY A 80 6.77 -6.79 -20.85
C GLY A 80 7.76 -7.12 -21.95
#